data_AF-A0AAN8N786-F1
#
_entry.id   AF-A0AAN8N786-F1
#
_cell.length_a   1.000
_cell.length_b   1.000
_cell.length_c   1.000
_cell.angle_alpha   90.00
_cell.angle_beta   90.00
_cell.angle_gamma   90.00
#
_symmetry.space_group_name_H-M   'P 1'
#
loop_
_entity.id
_entity.type
_entity.pdbx_description
1 polymer ?
#
loop_
_entity_poly.entity_id
_entity_poly.type
_entity_poly.pdbx_seq_one_letter_code
_entity_poly.pdbx_strand_id
1 'polypeptide(L)'
;MKSFGNIRLFRFFIYLLVFNIKWVIAPGKPYDDGPMEYEGDVEALGGDIKLWWFVPRTKYMKDEDFSREFHTELKKFAVKHGGSVEHVYRSHSDYLGTLYFSIKLSFLYDPDELWIAHRKNLLSYGEVPHTEHSKIQNHVDVKNAKAKAKPSTPSLLENLGKNVTLVTRATGPGFERVIDPKNVEVFEEPFEDLQKMSQPKGVPLSELRGQYYRRAAKGQGSTVYLIDTGAWVSETLKHKELSEIRLVDYLSAGPDPGTDIIDSWPAFYHGTKVLSRIAGRRLGTAPLADIVVVRSVNKFHYSSVAHVLDAILRVYDHLVRTKPKFAVLNISMNFPTGDLSGGYMTGNKDIIQKIHKKYDYPDASPKQEATGVLTTPEVVIKLTRYLVSEIEKLGNAKIVTCTNNDKNAPKGILPASEMIGYPKTVVVVGSTGLDDKSIYQYWDKVRVYAPSSNVMVATYDIDGSPTLLPEDGVSFATGTVSGMLATFVSEGVPIDDAVEHLYKLAHSRKPPNVKDPEGHYAPIAFNGVEEIEWPLTVGDQEGLEEYILP
;
A
#
# COMPACT_ATOMS: atom_id res chain seq x y z
N MET A 1 -3.73 9.80 -60.72
CA MET A 1 -4.94 9.36 -59.96
C MET A 1 -4.75 7.91 -59.51
N LYS A 2 -5.37 7.52 -58.38
CA LYS A 2 -5.49 6.15 -57.83
C LYS A 2 -4.20 5.40 -57.45
N SER A 3 -3.84 5.43 -56.16
CA SER A 3 -3.61 4.23 -55.33
C SER A 3 -3.34 4.60 -53.86
N PHE A 4 -4.40 4.85 -53.09
CA PHE A 4 -4.36 4.91 -51.62
C PHE A 4 -5.74 4.47 -51.12
N GLY A 5 -5.88 3.19 -50.73
CA GLY A 5 -7.18 2.61 -50.38
C GLY A 5 -7.18 1.35 -49.52
N ASN A 6 -6.15 0.48 -49.61
CA ASN A 6 -6.25 -0.89 -49.07
C ASN A 6 -5.62 -1.15 -47.69
N ILE A 7 -4.95 -0.18 -47.06
CA ILE A 7 -4.30 -0.41 -45.75
C ILE A 7 -5.31 -0.45 -44.58
N ARG A 8 -6.44 0.28 -44.66
CA ARG A 8 -7.47 0.24 -43.61
C ARG A 8 -8.31 -1.05 -43.64
N LEU A 9 -8.61 -1.59 -44.81
CA LEU A 9 -9.42 -2.81 -44.94
C LEU A 9 -8.68 -4.06 -44.43
N PHE A 10 -7.35 -4.12 -44.61
CA PHE A 10 -6.54 -5.26 -44.17
C PHE A 10 -6.45 -5.35 -42.63
N ARG A 11 -6.40 -4.21 -41.92
CA ARG A 11 -6.43 -4.21 -40.44
C ARG A 11 -7.78 -4.66 -39.89
N PHE A 12 -8.89 -4.32 -40.56
CA PHE A 12 -10.23 -4.76 -40.15
C PHE A 12 -10.42 -6.29 -40.29
N PHE A 13 -9.81 -6.90 -41.30
CA PHE A 13 -9.90 -8.35 -41.52
C PHE A 13 -9.13 -9.19 -40.49
N ILE A 14 -8.03 -8.68 -39.92
CA ILE A 14 -7.28 -9.37 -38.87
C ILE A 14 -8.10 -9.42 -37.56
N TYR A 15 -8.85 -8.37 -37.23
CA TYR A 15 -9.73 -8.34 -36.05
C TYR A 15 -10.88 -9.35 -36.11
N LEU A 16 -11.44 -9.62 -37.30
CA LEU A 16 -12.52 -10.60 -37.46
C LEU A 16 -12.05 -12.07 -37.38
N LEU A 17 -10.77 -12.35 -37.60
CA LEU A 17 -10.23 -13.72 -37.58
C LEU A 17 -9.96 -14.27 -36.17
N VAL A 18 -9.91 -13.40 -35.15
CA VAL A 18 -9.68 -13.79 -33.74
C VAL A 18 -10.94 -14.39 -33.08
N PHE A 19 -12.12 -14.20 -33.67
CA PHE A 19 -13.42 -14.51 -33.03
C PHE A 19 -14.14 -15.78 -33.52
N ASN A 20 -13.44 -16.74 -34.17
CA ASN A 20 -14.06 -18.00 -34.61
C ASN A 20 -13.25 -19.26 -34.24
N ILE A 21 -13.30 -19.63 -32.96
CA ILE A 21 -13.01 -21.01 -32.51
C ILE A 21 -14.19 -21.50 -31.67
N LYS A 22 -14.90 -22.53 -32.15
CA LYS A 22 -15.96 -23.20 -31.39
C LYS A 22 -15.38 -24.28 -30.50
N TRP A 23 -15.65 -24.22 -29.20
CA TRP A 23 -15.39 -25.31 -28.26
C TRP A 23 -16.71 -25.95 -27.79
N VAL A 24 -16.63 -27.26 -27.49
CA VAL A 24 -17.76 -28.09 -27.05
C VAL A 24 -17.99 -27.90 -25.55
N ILE A 25 -19.25 -27.82 -25.12
CA ILE A 25 -19.68 -27.44 -23.77
C ILE A 25 -20.31 -28.64 -23.04
N ALA A 26 -19.94 -28.87 -21.79
CA ALA A 26 -20.74 -29.61 -20.80
C ALA A 26 -20.46 -29.09 -19.37
N PRO A 27 -21.42 -29.11 -18.43
CA PRO A 27 -21.44 -28.12 -17.34
C PRO A 27 -21.00 -28.64 -15.96
N GLY A 28 -20.34 -27.75 -15.22
CA GLY A 28 -20.20 -27.75 -13.77
C GLY A 28 -19.78 -26.33 -13.37
N LYS A 29 -20.55 -25.63 -12.53
CA LYS A 29 -20.34 -24.19 -12.35
C LYS A 29 -19.00 -23.90 -11.66
N PRO A 30 -18.25 -22.86 -12.11
CA PRO A 30 -17.25 -22.20 -11.27
C PRO A 30 -17.94 -21.50 -10.08
N TYR A 31 -17.21 -20.67 -9.33
CA TYR A 31 -17.87 -19.57 -8.62
C TYR A 31 -18.75 -18.84 -9.65
N ASP A 32 -20.05 -18.72 -9.36
CA ASP A 32 -20.99 -17.99 -10.20
C ASP A 32 -20.85 -16.50 -9.89
N ASP A 33 -19.63 -16.00 -10.13
CA ASP A 33 -19.38 -14.64 -10.57
C ASP A 33 -20.01 -14.54 -11.98
N GLY A 34 -21.33 -14.77 -12.06
CA GLY A 34 -22.12 -14.56 -13.25
C GLY A 34 -21.78 -13.14 -13.70
N PRO A 35 -21.41 -12.98 -14.98
CA PRO A 35 -20.59 -11.86 -15.43
C PRO A 35 -21.15 -10.60 -14.81
N MET A 36 -20.38 -9.96 -13.91
CA MET A 36 -20.86 -8.71 -13.32
C MET A 36 -20.95 -7.74 -14.49
N GLU A 37 -22.18 -7.54 -14.97
CA GLU A 37 -22.55 -6.64 -16.07
C GLU A 37 -22.42 -5.20 -15.57
N TYR A 38 -21.22 -4.84 -15.12
CA TYR A 38 -20.79 -3.47 -15.03
C TYR A 38 -20.76 -2.95 -16.46
N GLU A 39 -21.84 -2.29 -16.90
CA GLU A 39 -21.80 -1.48 -18.13
C GLU A 39 -20.74 -0.35 -18.02
N GLY A 40 -20.21 -0.08 -16.82
CA GLY A 40 -19.04 0.77 -16.56
C GLY A 40 -17.66 0.11 -16.77
N ASP A 41 -17.56 -1.19 -17.04
CA ASP A 41 -16.28 -1.91 -17.17
C ASP A 41 -15.47 -1.51 -18.43
N VAL A 42 -16.09 -0.73 -19.32
CA VAL A 42 -15.51 -0.14 -20.54
C VAL A 42 -14.54 1.01 -20.22
N GLU A 43 -14.61 1.61 -19.03
CA GLU A 43 -13.73 2.73 -18.63
C GLU A 43 -12.39 2.32 -17.96
N ALA A 44 -12.15 1.02 -17.78
CA ALA A 44 -10.90 0.54 -17.20
C ALA A 44 -9.69 0.78 -18.12
N LEU A 45 -8.52 1.10 -17.53
CA LEU A 45 -7.26 1.18 -18.28
C LEU A 45 -6.88 -0.18 -18.88
N GLY A 46 -6.22 -0.17 -20.04
CA GLY A 46 -5.76 -1.36 -20.75
C GLY A 46 -6.58 -1.75 -21.99
N GLY A 47 -7.80 -1.20 -22.12
CA GLY A 47 -8.59 -1.27 -23.34
C GLY A 47 -8.30 -0.08 -24.26
N ASP A 48 -9.36 0.66 -24.62
CA ASP A 48 -9.27 1.81 -25.50
C ASP A 48 -8.83 3.11 -24.79
N ILE A 49 -8.40 3.07 -23.51
CA ILE A 49 -8.14 4.26 -22.68
C ILE A 49 -6.72 4.26 -22.07
N LYS A 50 -6.07 5.43 -22.12
CA LYS A 50 -4.79 5.75 -21.46
C LYS A 50 -4.97 6.84 -20.41
N LEU A 51 -4.21 6.74 -19.31
CA LEU A 51 -4.08 7.80 -18.31
C LEU A 51 -2.81 8.61 -18.59
N TRP A 52 -2.97 9.89 -18.90
CA TRP A 52 -1.86 10.83 -19.08
C TRP A 52 -1.72 11.74 -17.86
N TRP A 53 -0.51 12.21 -17.57
CA TRP A 53 -0.27 13.24 -16.56
C TRP A 53 0.53 14.43 -17.07
N PHE A 54 0.43 15.54 -16.32
CA PHE A 54 1.14 16.79 -16.57
C PHE A 54 1.83 17.27 -15.30
N VAL A 55 3.16 17.29 -15.40
CA VAL A 55 4.18 17.83 -14.50
C VAL A 55 4.21 19.36 -14.37
N PRO A 56 3.53 20.10 -13.48
CA PRO A 56 3.86 21.52 -13.25
C PRO A 56 5.32 21.71 -12.81
N ARG A 57 5.97 22.82 -13.21
CA ARG A 57 7.23 23.24 -12.58
C ARG A 57 6.96 23.75 -11.17
N THR A 58 7.91 23.60 -10.26
CA THR A 58 7.79 23.94 -8.83
C THR A 58 7.17 25.33 -8.59
N LYS A 59 7.60 26.34 -9.35
CA LYS A 59 7.09 27.72 -9.24
C LYS A 59 5.61 27.90 -9.64
N TYR A 60 5.05 26.98 -10.43
CA TYR A 60 3.65 26.98 -10.86
C TYR A 60 2.78 25.99 -10.07
N MET A 61 3.35 25.15 -9.19
CA MET A 61 2.57 24.25 -8.34
C MET A 61 1.60 25.04 -7.44
N LYS A 62 2.05 26.18 -6.92
CA LYS A 62 1.24 27.09 -6.06
C LYS A 62 0.59 28.25 -6.85
N ASP A 63 0.65 28.22 -8.17
CA ASP A 63 0.00 29.22 -9.03
C ASP A 63 -1.44 28.76 -9.31
N GLU A 64 -2.39 29.27 -8.53
CA GLU A 64 -3.80 28.91 -8.65
C GLU A 64 -4.47 29.44 -9.92
N ASP A 65 -3.96 30.52 -10.51
CA ASP A 65 -4.53 31.05 -11.75
C ASP A 65 -4.07 30.20 -12.94
N PHE A 66 -2.77 29.88 -13.05
CA PHE A 66 -2.27 28.89 -14.00
C PHE A 66 -2.98 27.53 -13.80
N SER A 67 -3.11 27.07 -12.56
CA SER A 67 -3.71 25.76 -12.30
C SER A 67 -5.18 25.70 -12.69
N ARG A 68 -5.95 26.78 -12.48
CA ARG A 68 -7.36 26.88 -12.85
C ARG A 68 -7.53 26.99 -14.37
N GLU A 69 -6.69 27.76 -15.04
CA GLU A 69 -6.65 27.88 -16.49
C GLU A 69 -6.32 26.54 -17.16
N PHE A 70 -5.21 25.92 -16.78
CA PHE A 70 -4.74 24.66 -17.36
C PHE A 70 -5.71 23.49 -17.10
N HIS A 71 -6.32 23.42 -15.91
CA HIS A 71 -7.38 22.43 -15.62
C HIS A 71 -8.63 22.63 -16.50
N THR A 72 -8.96 23.89 -16.81
CA THR A 72 -10.07 24.24 -17.70
C THR A 72 -9.76 23.87 -19.15
N GLU A 73 -8.51 24.05 -19.60
CA GLU A 73 -8.05 23.59 -20.91
C GLU A 73 -8.05 22.07 -21.04
N LEU A 74 -7.53 21.34 -20.04
CA LEU A 74 -7.60 19.88 -20.00
C LEU A 74 -9.04 19.37 -20.13
N LYS A 75 -10.01 20.00 -19.45
CA LYS A 75 -11.43 19.64 -19.56
C LYS A 75 -12.01 19.89 -20.96
N LYS A 76 -11.65 21.01 -21.59
CA LYS A 76 -12.03 21.29 -22.99
C LYS A 76 -11.41 20.26 -23.95
N PHE A 77 -10.15 19.89 -23.72
CA PHE A 77 -9.44 18.90 -24.52
C PHE A 77 -10.07 17.50 -24.38
N ALA A 78 -10.39 17.06 -23.15
CA ALA A 78 -11.08 15.80 -22.90
C ALA A 78 -12.37 15.69 -23.74
N VAL A 79 -13.23 16.70 -23.67
CA VAL A 79 -14.50 16.75 -24.41
C VAL A 79 -14.28 16.82 -25.92
N LYS A 80 -13.32 17.63 -26.40
CA LYS A 80 -12.94 17.71 -27.83
C LYS A 80 -12.54 16.34 -28.40
N HIS A 81 -11.93 15.49 -27.59
CA HIS A 81 -11.45 14.16 -27.96
C HIS A 81 -12.36 13.00 -27.50
N GLY A 82 -13.64 13.29 -27.22
CA GLY A 82 -14.68 12.29 -26.95
C GLY A 82 -14.67 11.69 -25.54
N GLY A 83 -13.90 12.25 -24.61
CA GLY A 83 -13.94 11.92 -23.18
C GLY A 83 -14.87 12.84 -22.38
N SER A 84 -15.00 12.57 -21.08
CA SER A 84 -15.78 13.38 -20.14
C SER A 84 -14.91 14.45 -19.42
N VAL A 85 -15.53 15.49 -18.89
CA VAL A 85 -14.86 16.43 -17.96
C VAL A 85 -14.43 15.77 -16.65
N GLU A 86 -15.04 14.63 -16.30
CA GLU A 86 -14.68 13.79 -15.14
C GLU A 86 -13.36 13.05 -15.35
N HIS A 87 -12.91 12.90 -16.61
CA HIS A 87 -11.62 12.29 -16.92
C HIS A 87 -10.43 13.13 -16.44
N VAL A 88 -10.65 14.39 -16.07
CA VAL A 88 -9.59 15.34 -15.67
C VAL A 88 -9.52 15.46 -14.15
N TYR A 89 -8.38 15.04 -13.61
CA TYR A 89 -8.07 15.07 -12.18
C TYR A 89 -6.95 16.08 -11.86
N ARG A 90 -7.01 16.67 -10.66
CA ARG A 90 -6.04 17.65 -10.13
C ARG A 90 -5.55 17.14 -8.77
N SER A 91 -4.30 16.68 -8.71
CA SER A 91 -3.67 16.32 -7.44
C SER A 91 -3.25 17.59 -6.71
N HIS A 92 -4.17 18.15 -5.93
CA HIS A 92 -4.03 19.44 -5.26
C HIS A 92 -4.06 19.30 -3.74
N SER A 93 -3.15 20.05 -3.11
CA SER A 93 -2.98 20.27 -1.69
C SER A 93 -3.06 21.76 -1.39
N ASP A 94 -3.77 22.14 -0.34
CA ASP A 94 -3.86 23.53 0.13
C ASP A 94 -2.49 24.09 0.57
N TYR A 95 -1.51 23.21 0.84
CA TYR A 95 -0.21 23.54 1.42
C TYR A 95 0.94 23.44 0.41
N LEU A 96 0.91 22.45 -0.49
CA LEU A 96 1.94 22.23 -1.52
C LEU A 96 1.52 22.72 -2.92
N GLY A 97 0.24 23.02 -3.12
CA GLY A 97 -0.34 23.35 -4.42
C GLY A 97 -0.65 22.10 -5.23
N THR A 98 -0.63 22.20 -6.55
CA THR A 98 -0.86 21.06 -7.46
C THR A 98 0.44 20.35 -7.82
N LEU A 99 0.53 19.07 -7.45
CA LEU A 99 1.67 18.22 -7.81
C LEU A 99 1.60 17.76 -9.26
N TYR A 100 0.41 17.39 -9.74
CA TYR A 100 0.16 16.97 -11.10
C TYR A 100 -1.31 17.14 -11.50
N PHE A 101 -1.55 17.21 -12.81
CA PHE A 101 -2.87 17.00 -13.41
C PHE A 101 -2.86 15.66 -14.14
N SER A 102 -4.00 14.98 -14.25
CA SER A 102 -4.11 13.80 -15.12
C SER A 102 -5.39 13.81 -15.94
N ILE A 103 -5.37 13.13 -17.09
CA ILE A 103 -6.49 13.06 -18.04
C ILE A 103 -6.61 11.64 -18.62
N LYS A 104 -7.81 11.06 -18.58
CA LYS A 104 -8.13 9.82 -19.32
C LYS A 104 -8.51 10.16 -20.77
N LEU A 105 -7.80 9.57 -21.73
CA LEU A 105 -7.99 9.78 -23.17
C LEU A 105 -8.11 8.44 -23.89
N SER A 106 -8.79 8.41 -25.03
CA SER A 106 -8.72 7.22 -25.88
C SER A 106 -7.31 7.02 -26.42
N PHE A 107 -6.87 5.77 -26.58
CA PHE A 107 -5.55 5.38 -27.11
C PHE A 107 -5.24 5.96 -28.51
N LEU A 108 -6.26 6.42 -29.23
CA LEU A 108 -6.16 7.11 -30.52
C LEU A 108 -5.69 8.57 -30.42
N TYR A 109 -5.60 9.13 -29.20
CA TYR A 109 -5.25 10.53 -28.96
C TYR A 109 -4.06 10.67 -28.02
N ASP A 110 -3.15 11.57 -28.42
CA ASP A 110 -2.02 12.04 -27.64
C ASP A 110 -2.26 13.53 -27.31
N PRO A 111 -2.09 13.98 -26.06
CA PRO A 111 -2.28 15.37 -25.67
C PRO A 111 -1.05 16.27 -25.93
N ASP A 112 -0.14 15.88 -26.82
CA ASP A 112 0.98 16.66 -27.35
C ASP A 112 0.68 18.16 -27.59
N GLU A 113 -0.51 18.53 -28.09
CA GLU A 113 -0.85 19.95 -28.31
C GLU A 113 -0.90 20.77 -27.00
N LEU A 114 -1.38 20.17 -25.90
CA LEU A 114 -1.38 20.80 -24.57
C LEU A 114 0.04 20.93 -24.02
N TRP A 115 0.87 19.90 -24.20
CA TRP A 115 2.28 19.98 -23.83
C TRP A 115 3.00 21.09 -24.61
N ILE A 116 2.82 21.17 -25.93
CA ILE A 116 3.48 22.18 -26.78
C ILE A 116 3.08 23.60 -26.36
N ALA A 117 1.80 23.82 -26.03
CA ALA A 117 1.30 25.09 -25.52
C ALA A 117 1.93 25.46 -24.16
N HIS A 118 2.01 24.50 -23.23
CA HIS A 118 2.36 24.74 -21.82
C HIS A 118 3.77 24.31 -21.39
N ARG A 119 4.65 23.88 -22.31
CA ARG A 119 6.04 23.41 -22.01
C ARG A 119 6.95 24.38 -21.24
N LYS A 120 6.60 25.66 -21.17
CA LYS A 120 7.27 26.67 -20.33
C LYS A 120 6.82 26.63 -18.87
N ASN A 121 5.60 26.14 -18.64
CA ASN A 121 4.92 26.05 -17.35
C ASN A 121 5.03 24.63 -16.76
N LEU A 122 5.14 23.64 -17.65
CA LEU A 122 5.28 22.24 -17.33
C LEU A 122 6.76 21.80 -17.34
N LEU A 123 7.08 20.95 -16.37
CA LEU A 123 8.32 20.19 -16.18
C LEU A 123 8.31 18.87 -16.97
N SER A 124 7.12 18.28 -17.15
CA SER A 124 6.94 16.99 -17.82
C SER A 124 5.48 16.77 -18.27
N TYR A 125 5.29 15.79 -19.15
CA TYR A 125 4.03 15.11 -19.44
C TYR A 125 4.35 13.67 -19.86
N GLY A 126 3.35 12.81 -19.88
CA GLY A 126 3.49 11.45 -20.39
C GLY A 126 2.37 10.52 -19.94
N GLU A 127 2.45 9.26 -20.37
CA GLU A 127 1.58 8.20 -19.87
C GLU A 127 1.97 7.84 -18.42
N VAL A 128 0.96 7.68 -17.57
CA VAL A 128 1.12 7.28 -16.17
C VAL A 128 1.26 5.76 -16.13
N PRO A 129 2.33 5.19 -15.54
CA PRO A 129 2.44 3.75 -15.39
C PRO A 129 1.31 3.26 -14.47
N HIS A 130 0.49 2.35 -14.97
CA HIS A 130 -0.51 1.64 -14.21
C HIS A 130 -0.14 0.17 -14.10
N THR A 131 -0.56 -0.47 -13.01
CA THR A 131 -0.52 -1.92 -12.88
C THR A 131 -1.92 -2.42 -13.15
N GLU A 132 -2.12 -3.01 -14.33
CA GLU A 132 -3.26 -3.92 -14.52
C GLU A 132 -3.06 -5.10 -13.58
N HIS A 133 -3.80 -5.12 -12.47
CA HIS A 133 -4.09 -6.36 -11.79
C HIS A 133 -4.84 -7.20 -12.82
N SER A 134 -4.20 -8.27 -13.32
CA SER A 134 -4.74 -9.12 -14.37
C SER A 134 -6.17 -9.52 -14.01
N LYS A 135 -7.17 -9.01 -14.75
CA LYS A 135 -8.54 -9.55 -14.71
C LYS A 135 -8.39 -11.05 -14.85
N ILE A 136 -9.02 -11.81 -13.94
CA ILE A 136 -8.78 -13.24 -13.71
C ILE A 136 -8.64 -13.96 -15.04
N GLN A 137 -7.40 -14.28 -15.45
CA GLN A 137 -7.20 -15.37 -16.39
C GLN A 137 -7.57 -16.61 -15.62
N ASN A 138 -8.77 -17.15 -15.90
CA ASN A 138 -9.35 -18.33 -15.27
C ASN A 138 -8.26 -19.36 -14.97
N HIS A 139 -7.87 -19.48 -13.69
CA HIS A 139 -6.76 -20.34 -13.30
C HIS A 139 -7.16 -21.78 -13.57
N VAL A 140 -6.54 -22.35 -14.61
CA VAL A 140 -6.77 -23.73 -15.05
C VAL A 140 -6.19 -24.70 -14.03
N ASP A 141 -6.99 -25.72 -13.68
CA ASP A 141 -6.63 -26.91 -12.91
C ASP A 141 -6.13 -26.71 -11.45
N VAL A 142 -7.05 -26.82 -10.49
CA VAL A 142 -6.75 -27.46 -9.20
C VAL A 142 -7.74 -28.60 -8.97
N LYS A 143 -7.24 -29.84 -9.08
CA LYS A 143 -8.05 -31.06 -8.97
C LYS A 143 -8.21 -31.51 -7.51
N ASN A 144 -9.36 -32.11 -7.23
CA ASN A 144 -9.70 -32.95 -6.06
C ASN A 144 -10.16 -32.26 -4.75
N ALA A 145 -11.44 -31.91 -4.69
CA ALA A 145 -12.24 -32.03 -3.47
C ALA A 145 -13.68 -32.49 -3.81
N LYS A 146 -14.25 -33.41 -3.03
CA LYS A 146 -15.63 -33.89 -3.21
C LYS A 146 -16.50 -33.42 -2.05
N ALA A 147 -17.44 -32.51 -2.30
CA ALA A 147 -18.49 -32.14 -1.36
C ALA A 147 -19.84 -31.96 -2.08
N LYS A 148 -20.95 -32.17 -1.37
CA LYS A 148 -22.32 -32.08 -1.91
C LYS A 148 -22.84 -30.65 -1.83
N ALA A 149 -23.53 -30.21 -2.88
CA ALA A 149 -24.08 -28.85 -2.98
C ALA A 149 -25.22 -28.56 -1.98
N LYS A 150 -25.36 -27.29 -1.59
CA LYS A 150 -26.52 -26.69 -0.90
C LYS A 150 -27.18 -25.62 -1.80
N PRO A 151 -28.42 -25.19 -1.50
CA PRO A 151 -29.16 -24.23 -2.33
C PRO A 151 -28.52 -22.83 -2.37
N SER A 152 -28.70 -22.12 -3.49
CA SER A 152 -28.18 -20.77 -3.72
C SER A 152 -28.90 -19.69 -2.90
N THR A 153 -28.14 -18.70 -2.44
CA THR A 153 -28.62 -17.49 -1.73
C THR A 153 -28.40 -16.27 -2.63
N PRO A 154 -29.26 -15.22 -2.62
CA PRO A 154 -29.08 -14.03 -3.45
C PRO A 154 -27.78 -13.26 -3.17
N SER A 155 -27.25 -12.55 -4.18
CA SER A 155 -26.02 -11.76 -4.02
C SER A 155 -26.25 -10.53 -3.13
N LEU A 156 -25.33 -10.31 -2.18
CA LEU A 156 -25.46 -9.24 -1.17
C LEU A 156 -25.09 -7.84 -1.67
N LEU A 157 -24.42 -7.75 -2.84
CA LEU A 157 -23.72 -6.54 -3.29
C LEU A 157 -24.64 -5.38 -3.70
N GLU A 158 -25.84 -5.65 -4.25
CA GLU A 158 -26.74 -4.60 -4.76
C GLU A 158 -27.34 -3.69 -3.66
N ASN A 159 -27.29 -4.10 -2.39
CA ASN A 159 -27.93 -3.36 -1.29
C ASN A 159 -26.99 -2.45 -0.48
N LEU A 160 -25.68 -2.45 -0.75
CA LEU A 160 -24.68 -1.76 0.09
C LEU A 160 -24.46 -0.27 -0.23
N GLY A 161 -25.01 0.24 -1.33
CA GLY A 161 -24.71 1.57 -1.89
C GLY A 161 -25.34 2.80 -1.21
N LYS A 162 -25.65 2.79 0.10
CA LYS A 162 -26.32 3.93 0.77
C LYS A 162 -25.65 4.39 2.07
N ASN A 163 -24.97 5.53 2.00
CA ASN A 163 -24.62 6.45 3.09
C ASN A 163 -24.09 5.81 4.39
N VAL A 164 -22.90 5.20 4.32
CA VAL A 164 -22.11 4.91 5.53
C VAL A 164 -21.66 6.23 6.15
N THR A 165 -22.36 6.65 7.21
CA THR A 165 -21.93 7.80 8.02
C THR A 165 -20.85 7.31 8.98
N LEU A 166 -19.65 7.89 8.91
CA LEU A 166 -18.60 7.65 9.91
C LEU A 166 -19.10 8.13 11.28
N VAL A 167 -19.58 7.19 12.11
CA VAL A 167 -19.90 7.47 13.50
C VAL A 167 -18.58 7.61 14.24
N THR A 168 -18.10 8.85 14.38
CA THR A 168 -17.01 9.16 15.30
C THR A 168 -17.43 8.70 16.69
N ARG A 169 -16.83 7.61 17.16
CA ARG A 169 -17.13 7.03 18.46
C ARG A 169 -16.76 8.06 19.51
N ALA A 170 -17.76 8.76 20.05
CA ALA A 170 -17.56 9.69 21.14
C ALA A 170 -16.82 8.97 22.25
N THR A 171 -15.70 9.53 22.69
CA THR A 171 -14.92 9.06 23.83
C THR A 171 -15.71 9.34 25.10
N GLY A 172 -16.76 8.54 25.31
CA GLY A 172 -17.54 8.56 26.53
C GLY A 172 -16.61 8.31 27.72
N PRO A 173 -16.87 8.93 28.89
CA PRO A 173 -16.04 8.79 30.08
C PRO A 173 -16.27 7.43 30.77
N GLY A 174 -16.19 6.34 30.02
CA GLY A 174 -15.82 5.05 30.58
C GLY A 174 -14.38 5.18 31.07
N PHE A 175 -14.15 4.85 32.34
CA PHE A 175 -12.86 5.00 32.99
C PHE A 175 -11.75 4.31 32.17
N GLU A 176 -10.96 5.08 31.41
CA GLU A 176 -9.65 4.63 30.96
C GLU A 176 -8.87 4.32 32.24
N ARG A 177 -8.69 3.02 32.54
CA ARG A 177 -7.71 2.61 33.55
C ARG A 177 -6.39 3.25 33.13
N VAL A 178 -5.73 3.93 34.06
CA VAL A 178 -4.36 4.40 33.84
C VAL A 178 -3.48 3.15 33.85
N ILE A 179 -3.33 2.54 32.67
CA ILE A 179 -2.43 1.43 32.44
C ILE A 179 -1.03 2.04 32.33
N ASP A 180 -0.07 1.54 33.10
CA ASP A 180 1.33 1.89 32.89
C ASP A 180 1.73 1.39 31.49
N PRO A 181 2.14 2.26 30.56
CA PRO A 181 2.49 1.86 29.19
C PRO A 181 3.62 0.81 29.15
N LYS A 182 4.42 0.69 30.22
CA LYS A 182 5.51 -0.29 30.34
C LYS A 182 5.08 -1.66 30.82
N ASN A 183 3.86 -1.82 31.34
CA ASN A 183 3.34 -3.12 31.75
C ASN A 183 3.38 -4.11 30.59
N VAL A 184 3.74 -5.35 30.90
CA VAL A 184 3.79 -6.44 29.92
C VAL A 184 2.48 -7.22 29.97
N GLU A 185 1.78 -7.25 28.84
CA GLU A 185 0.65 -8.16 28.58
C GLU A 185 1.19 -9.48 28.03
N VAL A 186 0.62 -10.59 28.48
CA VAL A 186 0.85 -11.91 27.89
C VAL A 186 -0.32 -12.22 26.98
N PHE A 187 -0.03 -12.70 25.78
CA PHE A 187 -1.03 -13.12 24.84
C PHE A 187 -0.82 -14.60 24.51
N GLU A 188 -1.73 -15.45 24.98
CA GLU A 188 -1.68 -16.91 24.84
C GLU A 188 -2.16 -17.38 23.46
N GLU A 189 -1.64 -16.76 22.39
CA GLU A 189 -1.97 -17.13 21.02
C GLU A 189 -0.76 -17.71 20.26
N PRO A 190 -0.91 -18.88 19.61
CA PRO A 190 0.20 -19.72 19.18
C PRO A 190 0.90 -19.22 17.90
N PHE A 191 0.74 -17.96 17.53
CA PHE A 191 1.28 -17.39 16.29
C PHE A 191 2.80 -17.20 16.41
N GLU A 192 3.54 -18.14 15.81
CA GLU A 192 5.01 -18.22 15.89
C GLU A 192 5.69 -16.93 15.41
N ASP A 193 5.10 -16.25 14.42
CA ASP A 193 5.56 -14.96 13.93
C ASP A 193 5.51 -13.87 15.02
N LEU A 194 4.43 -13.78 15.80
CA LEU A 194 4.33 -12.83 16.91
C LEU A 194 5.31 -13.18 18.03
N GLN A 195 5.44 -14.46 18.39
CA GLN A 195 6.41 -14.93 19.37
C GLN A 195 7.84 -14.50 18.99
N LYS A 196 8.23 -14.62 17.72
CA LYS A 196 9.51 -14.12 17.22
C LYS A 196 9.69 -12.61 17.38
N MET A 197 8.62 -11.81 17.29
CA MET A 197 8.67 -10.36 17.54
C MET A 197 8.91 -10.02 19.02
N SER A 198 8.53 -10.90 19.96
CA SER A 198 8.81 -10.77 21.40
C SER A 198 9.96 -11.65 21.90
N GLN A 199 10.73 -12.29 21.01
CA GLN A 199 11.84 -13.17 21.39
C GLN A 199 13.09 -12.34 21.78
N PRO A 200 13.54 -12.39 23.05
CA PRO A 200 14.74 -11.68 23.49
C PRO A 200 16.02 -12.30 22.93
N LYS A 201 17.10 -11.51 22.93
CA LYS A 201 18.36 -11.91 22.28
C LYS A 201 19.04 -13.06 23.04
N GLY A 202 19.07 -14.24 22.40
CA GLY A 202 19.72 -15.44 22.92
C GLY A 202 18.78 -16.41 23.63
N VAL A 203 17.54 -16.01 23.87
CA VAL A 203 16.47 -16.86 24.42
C VAL A 203 15.92 -17.74 23.30
N PRO A 204 15.84 -19.07 23.46
CA PRO A 204 15.26 -19.95 22.46
C PRO A 204 13.73 -19.80 22.40
N LEU A 205 13.16 -19.93 21.20
CA LEU A 205 11.72 -19.74 20.97
C LEU A 205 10.83 -20.65 21.86
N SER A 206 11.32 -21.83 22.23
CA SER A 206 10.64 -22.75 23.16
C SER A 206 10.41 -22.18 24.56
N GLU A 207 11.21 -21.21 25.01
CA GLU A 207 11.05 -20.59 26.33
C GLU A 207 9.92 -19.54 26.36
N LEU A 208 9.45 -19.07 25.20
CA LEU A 208 8.23 -18.27 25.10
C LEU A 208 6.95 -19.12 25.27
N ARG A 209 7.05 -20.47 25.22
CA ARG A 209 5.94 -21.41 25.52
C ARG A 209 4.64 -21.17 24.73
N GLY A 210 4.72 -20.62 23.51
CA GLY A 210 3.54 -20.29 22.72
C GLY A 210 2.97 -18.89 22.98
N GLN A 211 3.65 -18.04 23.76
CA GLN A 211 3.13 -16.74 24.22
C GLN A 211 3.80 -15.57 23.50
N TYR A 212 2.99 -14.58 23.14
CA TYR A 212 3.46 -13.28 22.67
C TYR A 212 3.43 -12.27 23.82
N TYR A 213 4.59 -11.75 24.21
CA TYR A 213 4.70 -10.71 25.25
C TYR A 213 4.72 -9.34 24.59
N ARG A 214 3.85 -8.40 25.01
CA ARG A 214 3.81 -7.04 24.45
C ARG A 214 3.62 -5.98 25.52
N ARG A 215 4.10 -4.76 25.25
CA ARG A 215 3.85 -3.60 26.11
C ARG A 215 2.40 -3.15 25.99
N ALA A 216 1.80 -2.76 27.11
CA ALA A 216 0.39 -2.38 27.17
C ALA A 216 0.07 -1.06 26.46
N ALA A 217 1.07 -0.25 26.12
CA ALA A 217 0.90 1.01 25.38
C ALA A 217 0.22 0.82 24.01
N LYS A 218 0.55 -0.26 23.28
CA LYS A 218 -0.16 -0.74 22.07
C LYS A 218 -0.47 0.32 21.00
N GLY A 219 0.35 1.37 20.89
CA GLY A 219 0.18 2.45 19.92
C GLY A 219 -0.77 3.57 20.36
N GLN A 220 -1.25 3.58 21.61
CA GLN A 220 -2.17 4.59 22.12
C GLN A 220 -1.60 6.02 21.94
N GLY A 221 -2.38 6.91 21.34
CA GLY A 221 -1.97 8.30 21.08
C GLY A 221 -1.00 8.48 19.91
N SER A 222 -0.79 7.43 19.10
CA SER A 222 -0.18 7.51 17.77
C SER A 222 -1.24 7.31 16.68
N THR A 223 -0.97 7.82 15.47
CA THR A 223 -1.82 7.62 14.29
C THR A 223 -1.09 6.81 13.22
N VAL A 224 -1.68 5.70 12.76
CA VAL A 224 -1.13 4.92 11.64
C VAL A 224 -1.96 5.15 10.39
N TYR A 225 -1.30 5.61 9.34
CA TYR A 225 -1.86 5.77 8.00
C TYR A 225 -1.56 4.53 7.17
N LEU A 226 -2.57 3.86 6.64
CA LEU A 226 -2.43 2.71 5.76
C LEU A 226 -2.65 3.13 4.31
N ILE A 227 -1.58 3.28 3.52
CA ILE A 227 -1.66 3.51 2.08
C ILE A 227 -1.67 2.16 1.36
N ASP A 228 -2.87 1.70 0.98
CA ASP A 228 -3.09 0.38 0.38
C ASP A 228 -4.35 0.36 -0.51
N THR A 229 -4.98 -0.81 -0.73
CA THR A 229 -6.17 -1.02 -1.57
C THR A 229 -7.52 -0.69 -0.90
N GLY A 230 -7.45 -0.18 0.34
CA GLY A 230 -8.59 0.07 1.23
C GLY A 230 -8.60 -0.90 2.41
N ALA A 231 -9.70 -0.98 3.15
CA ALA A 231 -9.87 -1.94 4.24
C ALA A 231 -11.36 -2.19 4.54
N TRP A 232 -11.71 -3.41 4.98
CA TRP A 232 -13.08 -3.78 5.38
C TRP A 232 -13.32 -3.37 6.83
N VAL A 233 -13.65 -2.09 7.01
CA VAL A 233 -13.72 -1.42 8.33
C VAL A 233 -15.05 -0.73 8.63
N SER A 234 -15.99 -0.72 7.68
CA SER A 234 -17.37 -0.25 7.92
C SER A 234 -18.13 -1.18 8.85
N GLU A 235 -18.96 -0.65 9.75
CA GLU A 235 -19.72 -1.40 10.78
C GLU A 235 -20.43 -2.69 10.26
N THR A 236 -20.94 -2.69 9.03
CA THR A 236 -21.66 -3.83 8.44
C THR A 236 -20.78 -4.91 7.82
N LEU A 237 -19.50 -4.63 7.57
CA LEU A 237 -18.55 -5.50 6.85
C LEU A 237 -17.23 -5.69 7.61
N LYS A 238 -17.13 -5.21 8.85
CA LYS A 238 -15.91 -5.21 9.66
C LYS A 238 -15.55 -6.63 10.09
N HIS A 239 -14.40 -7.13 9.66
CA HIS A 239 -13.90 -8.42 10.13
C HIS A 239 -13.69 -8.39 11.65
N LYS A 240 -13.96 -9.50 12.35
CA LYS A 240 -13.89 -9.58 13.83
C LYS A 240 -12.52 -9.19 14.39
N GLU A 241 -11.43 -9.52 13.69
CA GLU A 241 -10.07 -9.13 14.05
C GLU A 241 -9.89 -7.61 14.09
N LEU A 242 -10.62 -6.90 13.25
CA LEU A 242 -10.61 -5.44 13.15
C LEU A 242 -11.74 -4.79 13.98
N SER A 243 -12.60 -5.56 14.63
CA SER A 243 -13.81 -5.04 15.30
C SER A 243 -13.52 -3.88 16.27
N GLU A 244 -12.39 -3.92 16.96
CA GLU A 244 -11.99 -2.94 17.98
C GLU A 244 -11.12 -1.79 17.45
N ILE A 245 -10.73 -1.75 16.16
CA ILE A 245 -9.87 -0.65 15.65
C ILE A 245 -10.52 0.72 15.80
N ARG A 246 -9.69 1.72 16.11
CA ARG A 246 -10.02 3.13 16.20
C ARG A 246 -9.89 3.80 14.83
N LEU A 247 -10.83 3.56 13.92
CA LEU A 247 -10.86 4.26 12.64
C LEU A 247 -11.20 5.75 12.86
N VAL A 248 -10.28 6.64 12.47
CA VAL A 248 -10.41 8.10 12.63
C VAL A 248 -10.82 8.79 11.32
N ASP A 249 -10.24 8.38 10.20
CA ASP A 249 -10.60 8.90 8.87
C ASP A 249 -10.39 7.82 7.79
N TYR A 250 -11.04 7.99 6.65
CA TYR A 250 -10.88 7.14 5.47
C TYR A 250 -10.72 8.05 4.24
N LEU A 251 -9.50 8.10 3.70
CA LEU A 251 -9.11 8.95 2.59
C LEU A 251 -9.10 8.15 1.29
N SER A 252 -9.55 8.75 0.20
CA SER A 252 -9.45 8.19 -1.15
C SER A 252 -8.56 9.07 -2.03
N ALA A 253 -7.72 8.43 -2.84
CA ALA A 253 -6.66 9.10 -3.57
C ALA A 253 -6.67 8.82 -5.08
N GLY A 254 -6.11 9.77 -5.83
CA GLY A 254 -5.90 9.66 -7.28
C GLY A 254 -7.13 10.00 -8.13
N PRO A 255 -7.03 9.84 -9.47
CA PRO A 255 -8.18 9.98 -10.37
C PRO A 255 -9.25 8.92 -10.10
N ASP A 256 -10.51 9.23 -10.41
CA ASP A 256 -11.66 8.34 -10.19
C ASP A 256 -11.78 7.75 -8.76
N PRO A 257 -11.50 8.51 -7.69
CA PRO A 257 -11.30 7.96 -6.35
C PRO A 257 -12.49 7.11 -5.88
N GLY A 258 -12.21 5.99 -5.22
CA GLY A 258 -13.25 5.15 -4.63
C GLY A 258 -14.06 5.92 -3.58
N THR A 259 -15.38 5.79 -3.60
CA THR A 259 -16.29 6.51 -2.68
C THR A 259 -16.76 5.65 -1.50
N ASP A 260 -16.34 4.39 -1.48
CA ASP A 260 -16.84 3.32 -0.63
C ASP A 260 -15.75 2.80 0.33
N ILE A 261 -16.14 2.57 1.58
CA ILE A 261 -15.29 2.11 2.69
C ILE A 261 -15.15 0.58 2.60
N ILE A 262 -14.46 0.12 1.55
CA ILE A 262 -14.13 -1.28 1.32
C ILE A 262 -12.63 -1.44 1.07
N ASP A 263 -12.14 -2.67 1.09
CA ASP A 263 -10.92 -3.03 0.37
C ASP A 263 -11.33 -3.48 -1.03
N SER A 264 -10.77 -2.78 -2.01
CA SER A 264 -11.20 -2.84 -3.39
C SER A 264 -10.36 -3.78 -4.26
N TRP A 265 -9.56 -4.67 -3.66
CA TRP A 265 -8.87 -5.76 -4.37
C TRP A 265 -9.61 -7.09 -4.18
N PRO A 266 -10.52 -7.50 -5.10
CA PRO A 266 -11.46 -8.61 -4.85
C PRO A 266 -10.79 -9.97 -4.69
N ALA A 267 -9.61 -10.13 -5.29
CA ALA A 267 -8.85 -11.38 -5.24
C ALA A 267 -8.08 -11.59 -3.92
N PHE A 268 -7.79 -10.53 -3.15
CA PHE A 268 -6.84 -10.64 -2.04
C PHE A 268 -7.18 -9.86 -0.77
N TYR A 269 -8.01 -8.80 -0.79
CA TYR A 269 -8.30 -7.96 0.37
C TYR A 269 -7.01 -7.51 1.09
N HIS A 270 -6.06 -7.02 0.29
CA HIS A 270 -4.67 -6.83 0.70
C HIS A 270 -4.52 -5.82 1.84
N GLY A 271 -5.12 -4.63 1.72
CA GLY A 271 -5.09 -3.63 2.78
C GLY A 271 -5.80 -4.08 4.06
N THR A 272 -6.84 -4.91 3.98
CA THR A 272 -7.49 -5.53 5.15
C THR A 272 -6.53 -6.48 5.87
N LYS A 273 -5.81 -7.31 5.12
CA LYS A 273 -4.77 -8.22 5.65
C LYS A 273 -3.63 -7.42 6.31
N VAL A 274 -3.11 -6.39 5.63
CA VAL A 274 -2.08 -5.50 6.17
C VAL A 274 -2.56 -4.77 7.44
N LEU A 275 -3.80 -4.27 7.45
CA LEU A 275 -4.37 -3.59 8.62
C LEU A 275 -4.46 -4.51 9.83
N SER A 276 -4.77 -5.79 9.65
CA SER A 276 -4.79 -6.77 10.75
C SER A 276 -3.42 -6.91 11.42
N ARG A 277 -2.32 -6.77 10.67
CA ARG A 277 -0.95 -6.79 11.20
C ARG A 277 -0.52 -5.49 11.88
N ILE A 278 -1.19 -4.39 11.58
CA ILE A 278 -0.98 -3.10 12.25
C ILE A 278 -1.78 -3.06 13.56
N ALA A 279 -3.10 -3.22 13.47
CA ALA A 279 -4.04 -2.90 14.55
C ALA A 279 -5.13 -3.96 14.78
N GLY A 280 -5.02 -5.14 14.18
CA GLY A 280 -5.87 -6.27 14.57
C GLY A 280 -5.74 -6.57 16.06
N ARG A 281 -6.83 -6.94 16.73
CA ARG A 281 -6.83 -7.14 18.18
C ARG A 281 -5.84 -8.22 18.64
N ARG A 282 -5.74 -9.30 17.86
CA ARG A 282 -4.94 -10.50 18.10
C ARG A 282 -3.60 -10.43 17.35
N LEU A 283 -3.64 -9.98 16.11
CA LEU A 283 -2.53 -9.98 15.15
C LEU A 283 -1.73 -8.67 15.09
N GLY A 284 -2.29 -7.58 15.60
CA GLY A 284 -1.73 -6.24 15.50
C GLY A 284 -0.65 -5.95 16.54
N THR A 285 0.40 -5.25 16.12
CA THR A 285 1.43 -4.73 17.02
C THR A 285 1.07 -3.38 17.65
N ALA A 286 0.03 -2.69 17.16
CA ALA A 286 -0.53 -1.45 17.70
C ALA A 286 -2.08 -1.38 17.66
N PRO A 287 -2.81 -2.29 18.36
CA PRO A 287 -4.28 -2.32 18.33
C PRO A 287 -4.98 -1.10 18.98
N LEU A 288 -4.27 -0.24 19.72
CA LEU A 288 -4.80 0.99 20.31
C LEU A 288 -4.42 2.27 19.54
N ALA A 289 -3.73 2.14 18.40
CA ALA A 289 -3.45 3.29 17.53
C ALA A 289 -4.71 3.81 16.83
N ASP A 290 -4.73 5.11 16.58
CA ASP A 290 -5.70 5.75 15.70
C ASP A 290 -5.39 5.41 14.24
N ILE A 291 -6.36 4.91 13.48
CA ILE A 291 -6.16 4.41 12.12
C ILE A 291 -6.76 5.38 11.10
N VAL A 292 -5.97 5.74 10.10
CA VAL A 292 -6.43 6.40 8.88
C VAL A 292 -6.18 5.46 7.71
N VAL A 293 -7.24 4.99 7.06
CA VAL A 293 -7.11 4.17 5.84
C VAL A 293 -7.01 5.12 4.64
N VAL A 294 -6.10 4.85 3.72
CA VAL A 294 -5.85 5.66 2.53
C VAL A 294 -5.88 4.77 1.30
N ARG A 295 -7.03 4.75 0.64
CA ARG A 295 -7.30 3.90 -0.51
C ARG A 295 -6.68 4.51 -1.77
N SER A 296 -5.69 3.79 -2.32
CA SER A 296 -4.95 4.10 -3.55
C SER A 296 -5.37 3.25 -4.76
N VAL A 297 -6.39 2.41 -4.60
CA VAL A 297 -7.12 1.75 -5.70
C VAL A 297 -8.44 2.46 -5.90
N ASN A 298 -8.78 2.80 -7.13
CA ASN A 298 -9.91 3.68 -7.43
C ASN A 298 -11.27 2.95 -7.49
N LYS A 299 -12.32 3.64 -7.97
CA LYS A 299 -13.67 3.06 -8.14
C LYS A 299 -13.76 1.97 -9.23
N PHE A 300 -12.72 1.81 -10.05
CA PHE A 300 -12.62 0.82 -11.13
C PHE A 300 -11.61 -0.30 -10.81
N HIS A 301 -11.24 -0.47 -9.54
CA HIS A 301 -10.37 -1.55 -9.05
C HIS A 301 -8.94 -1.56 -9.65
N TYR A 302 -8.47 -0.44 -10.21
CA TYR A 302 -7.08 -0.29 -10.66
C TYR A 302 -6.30 0.73 -9.81
N SER A 303 -4.98 0.58 -9.79
CA SER A 303 -4.06 1.57 -9.24
C SER A 303 -3.01 1.97 -10.28
N SER A 304 -2.43 3.15 -10.09
CA SER A 304 -1.35 3.67 -10.91
C SER A 304 -0.46 4.55 -10.06
N VAL A 305 0.73 4.88 -10.57
CA VAL A 305 1.70 5.72 -9.86
C VAL A 305 1.10 7.06 -9.41
N ALA A 306 0.16 7.61 -10.18
CA ALA A 306 -0.60 8.79 -9.80
C ALA A 306 -1.38 8.59 -8.49
N HIS A 307 -2.11 7.48 -8.33
CA HIS A 307 -2.89 7.21 -7.12
C HIS A 307 -2.02 7.09 -5.86
N VAL A 308 -0.85 6.45 -5.96
CA VAL A 308 0.03 6.28 -4.80
C VAL A 308 0.72 7.60 -4.43
N LEU A 309 1.13 8.41 -5.40
CA LEU A 309 1.67 9.75 -5.14
C LEU A 309 0.60 10.68 -4.54
N ASP A 310 -0.63 10.63 -5.03
CA ASP A 310 -1.75 11.37 -4.45
C ASP A 310 -2.09 10.87 -3.05
N ALA A 311 -2.02 9.56 -2.77
CA ALA A 311 -2.26 9.01 -1.44
C ALA A 311 -1.26 9.56 -0.41
N ILE A 312 0.02 9.66 -0.79
CA ILE A 312 1.05 10.29 0.06
C ILE A 312 0.75 11.80 0.23
N LEU A 313 0.26 12.49 -0.80
CA LEU A 313 -0.19 13.89 -0.70
C LEU A 313 -1.40 14.04 0.25
N ARG A 314 -2.40 13.16 0.16
CA ARG A 314 -3.58 13.17 1.05
C ARG A 314 -3.19 12.93 2.49
N VAL A 315 -2.22 12.05 2.75
CA VAL A 315 -1.65 11.91 4.10
C VAL A 315 -0.94 13.19 4.53
N TYR A 316 -0.12 13.82 3.69
CA TYR A 316 0.54 15.08 4.04
C TYR A 316 -0.48 16.18 4.41
N ASP A 317 -1.52 16.37 3.61
CA ASP A 317 -2.59 17.33 3.91
C ASP A 317 -3.31 17.01 5.24
N HIS A 318 -3.58 15.73 5.48
CA HIS A 318 -4.19 15.26 6.72
C HIS A 318 -3.27 15.49 7.93
N LEU A 319 -1.96 15.23 7.81
CA LEU A 319 -0.96 15.48 8.85
C LEU A 319 -0.89 16.97 9.22
N VAL A 320 -0.83 17.87 8.24
CA VAL A 320 -0.77 19.32 8.48
C VAL A 320 -2.07 19.85 9.10
N ARG A 321 -3.21 19.32 8.68
CA ARG A 321 -4.55 19.68 9.18
C ARG A 321 -4.80 19.19 10.61
N THR A 322 -4.53 17.92 10.88
CA THR A 322 -4.90 17.26 12.15
C THR A 322 -3.79 17.28 13.20
N LYS A 323 -2.53 17.45 12.77
CA LYS A 323 -1.34 17.54 13.64
C LYS A 323 -1.30 16.43 14.70
N PRO A 324 -1.36 15.14 14.29
CA PRO A 324 -1.30 14.04 15.24
C PRO A 324 0.01 14.13 16.03
N LYS A 325 -0.02 13.72 17.30
CA LYS A 325 1.16 13.76 18.18
C LYS A 325 2.33 13.01 17.55
N PHE A 326 2.06 11.82 17.06
CA PHE A 326 2.99 10.97 16.32
C PHE A 326 2.25 10.27 15.17
N ALA A 327 2.91 10.11 14.02
CA ALA A 327 2.35 9.43 12.86
C ALA A 327 3.30 8.38 12.28
N VAL A 328 2.73 7.26 11.82
CA VAL A 328 3.44 6.24 11.05
C VAL A 328 2.68 5.99 9.74
N LEU A 329 3.37 6.10 8.61
CA LEU A 329 2.83 5.83 7.28
C LEU A 329 3.25 4.43 6.85
N ASN A 330 2.31 3.49 6.84
CA ASN A 330 2.50 2.21 6.20
C ASN A 330 2.27 2.36 4.69
N ILE A 331 3.26 1.97 3.89
CA ILE A 331 3.16 1.88 2.43
C ILE A 331 3.59 0.47 2.01
N SER A 332 2.65 -0.46 2.11
CA SER A 332 2.82 -1.88 1.78
C SER A 332 2.58 -2.18 0.30
N MET A 333 2.75 -1.17 -0.54
CA MET A 333 2.61 -1.24 -1.99
C MET A 333 3.90 -0.82 -2.68
N ASN A 334 4.08 -1.30 -3.90
CA ASN A 334 5.16 -0.87 -4.78
C ASN A 334 4.62 -0.48 -6.14
N PHE A 335 5.41 0.30 -6.87
CA PHE A 335 5.08 0.70 -8.22
C PHE A 335 6.32 0.81 -9.10
N PRO A 336 6.23 0.44 -10.38
CA PRO A 336 7.34 0.55 -11.33
C PRO A 336 7.69 2.01 -11.59
N THR A 337 8.98 2.28 -11.76
CA THR A 337 9.47 3.63 -12.09
C THR A 337 9.19 4.07 -13.52
N GLY A 338 8.78 3.18 -14.44
CA GLY A 338 8.58 3.56 -15.84
C GLY A 338 7.90 2.50 -16.69
N ASP A 339 8.11 2.62 -18.01
CA ASP A 339 7.60 1.72 -19.06
C ASP A 339 8.25 0.32 -19.00
N LEU A 340 7.90 -0.41 -17.94
CA LEU A 340 8.57 -1.63 -17.49
C LEU A 340 7.83 -2.92 -17.85
N SER A 341 6.69 -2.82 -18.56
CA SER A 341 6.01 -3.95 -19.20
C SER A 341 6.92 -4.68 -20.20
N GLY A 342 7.77 -3.93 -20.92
CA GLY A 342 8.80 -4.48 -21.81
C GLY A 342 10.23 -4.42 -21.26
N GLY A 343 10.63 -3.28 -20.69
CA GLY A 343 12.05 -3.00 -20.39
C GLY A 343 12.68 -3.87 -19.31
N TYR A 344 11.97 -4.15 -18.21
CA TYR A 344 12.55 -4.86 -17.06
C TYR A 344 12.79 -6.35 -17.34
N MET A 345 11.91 -6.97 -18.12
CA MET A 345 12.05 -8.34 -18.64
C MET A 345 13.34 -8.51 -19.48
N THR A 346 13.90 -7.43 -20.03
CA THR A 346 15.13 -7.44 -20.84
C THR A 346 16.41 -7.11 -20.06
N GLY A 347 16.32 -6.83 -18.75
CA GLY A 347 17.48 -6.76 -17.85
C GLY A 347 18.41 -5.55 -18.00
N ASN A 348 17.99 -4.46 -18.65
CA ASN A 348 18.85 -3.28 -18.87
C ASN A 348 19.04 -2.42 -17.60
N LYS A 349 20.10 -2.73 -16.83
CA LYS A 349 20.43 -2.09 -15.54
C LYS A 349 20.93 -0.63 -15.64
N ASP A 350 21.20 -0.11 -16.83
CA ASP A 350 21.88 1.18 -17.00
C ASP A 350 20.97 2.41 -16.81
N ILE A 351 19.67 2.30 -17.07
CA ILE A 351 18.75 3.44 -17.04
C ILE A 351 18.69 4.07 -15.64
N ILE A 352 18.53 3.25 -14.61
CA ILE A 352 18.41 3.70 -13.22
C ILE A 352 19.74 4.30 -12.72
N GLN A 353 20.89 3.72 -13.12
CA GLN A 353 22.21 4.25 -12.76
C GLN A 353 22.49 5.63 -13.39
N LYS A 354 21.96 5.90 -14.60
CA LYS A 354 22.08 7.20 -15.26
C LYS A 354 21.25 8.28 -14.55
N ILE A 355 20.07 7.93 -14.05
CA ILE A 355 19.21 8.83 -13.27
C ILE A 355 19.86 9.16 -11.91
N HIS A 356 20.33 8.15 -11.18
CA HIS A 356 20.90 8.32 -9.83
C HIS A 356 22.09 9.28 -9.73
N LYS A 357 22.89 9.45 -10.80
CA LYS A 357 24.10 10.29 -10.78
C LYS A 357 23.88 11.79 -11.01
N LYS A 358 22.66 12.27 -11.30
CA LYS A 358 22.47 13.61 -11.89
C LYS A 358 21.39 14.50 -11.25
N TYR A 359 20.60 13.98 -10.30
CA TYR A 359 19.46 14.70 -9.72
C TYR A 359 19.58 14.87 -8.21
N ASP A 360 20.00 16.08 -7.83
CA ASP A 360 19.98 16.62 -6.48
C ASP A 360 18.82 17.63 -6.39
N TYR A 361 17.95 17.47 -5.37
CA TYR A 361 16.89 18.39 -4.93
C TYR A 361 15.75 18.77 -5.93
N PRO A 362 14.59 19.26 -5.43
CA PRO A 362 13.43 19.58 -6.29
C PRO A 362 13.64 20.85 -7.15
N ASP A 363 14.59 21.70 -6.79
CA ASP A 363 15.03 22.81 -7.64
C ASP A 363 16.01 22.28 -8.68
N ALA A 364 15.47 21.84 -9.82
CA ALA A 364 16.28 21.69 -11.01
C ALA A 364 16.92 23.05 -11.29
N SER A 365 18.25 23.11 -11.31
CA SER A 365 18.96 24.35 -11.64
C SER A 365 18.46 24.88 -12.99
N PRO A 366 18.48 26.20 -13.25
CA PRO A 366 18.05 26.75 -14.54
C PRO A 366 18.76 26.11 -15.75
N LYS A 367 19.95 25.52 -15.55
CA LYS A 367 20.67 24.71 -16.53
C LYS A 367 20.04 23.33 -16.79
N GLN A 368 19.50 22.65 -15.78
CA GLN A 368 18.74 21.40 -15.94
C GLN A 368 17.37 21.68 -16.56
N GLU A 369 16.66 22.73 -16.12
CA GLU A 369 15.39 23.15 -16.73
C GLU A 369 15.51 23.47 -18.23
N ALA A 370 16.67 23.95 -18.67
CA ALA A 370 16.98 24.23 -20.07
C ALA A 370 17.28 22.97 -20.92
N THR A 371 17.40 21.77 -20.33
CA THR A 371 17.79 20.55 -21.07
C THR A 371 16.64 19.71 -21.63
N GLY A 372 15.39 19.94 -21.23
CA GLY A 372 14.22 19.30 -21.84
C GLY A 372 13.11 18.90 -20.89
N VAL A 373 12.24 18.00 -21.39
CA VAL A 373 11.15 17.35 -20.65
C VAL A 373 11.76 16.31 -19.71
N LEU A 374 11.37 16.27 -18.42
CA LEU A 374 11.71 15.11 -17.59
C LEU A 374 10.91 13.89 -18.06
N THR A 375 11.54 12.72 -18.10
CA THR A 375 10.84 11.46 -18.35
C THR A 375 9.92 11.12 -17.17
N THR A 376 8.88 10.31 -17.42
CA THR A 376 8.00 9.79 -16.35
C THR A 376 8.79 9.26 -15.14
N PRO A 377 9.80 8.36 -15.27
CA PRO A 377 10.63 7.94 -14.14
C PRO A 377 11.26 9.07 -13.32
N GLU A 378 11.84 10.07 -13.98
CA GLU A 378 12.50 11.18 -13.30
C GLU A 378 11.49 12.03 -12.52
N VAL A 379 10.27 12.21 -13.04
CA VAL A 379 9.18 12.88 -12.32
C VAL A 379 8.72 12.07 -11.12
N VAL A 380 8.48 10.77 -11.26
CA VAL A 380 8.01 9.93 -10.15
C VAL A 380 9.04 9.96 -9.01
N ILE A 381 10.32 9.78 -9.33
CA ILE A 381 11.43 9.86 -8.36
C ILE A 381 11.45 11.24 -7.69
N LYS A 382 11.33 12.32 -8.46
CA LYS A 382 11.35 13.69 -7.95
C LYS A 382 10.18 14.00 -7.03
N LEU A 383 8.95 13.63 -7.41
CA LEU A 383 7.75 13.82 -6.59
C LEU A 383 7.79 12.96 -5.32
N THR A 384 8.25 11.70 -5.40
CA THR A 384 8.41 10.83 -4.23
C THR A 384 9.39 11.45 -3.23
N ARG A 385 10.58 11.87 -3.69
CA ARG A 385 11.57 12.52 -2.83
C ARG A 385 11.07 13.85 -2.26
N TYR A 386 10.32 14.63 -3.03
CA TYR A 386 9.73 15.89 -2.56
C TYR A 386 8.74 15.65 -1.43
N LEU A 387 7.76 14.76 -1.63
CA LEU A 387 6.76 14.40 -0.62
C LEU A 387 7.39 13.88 0.68
N VAL A 388 8.40 13.01 0.61
CA VAL A 388 9.10 12.56 1.82
C VAL A 388 9.86 13.70 2.50
N SER A 389 10.47 14.63 1.74
CA SER A 389 11.12 15.80 2.34
C SER A 389 10.12 16.73 3.04
N GLU A 390 8.90 16.87 2.53
CA GLU A 390 7.85 17.67 3.17
C GLU A 390 7.30 16.97 4.42
N ILE A 391 7.14 15.64 4.41
CA ILE A 391 6.76 14.83 5.58
C ILE A 391 7.86 14.88 6.66
N GLU A 392 9.13 14.77 6.29
CA GLU A 392 10.27 14.87 7.23
C GLU A 392 10.32 16.23 7.93
N LYS A 393 10.04 17.33 7.21
CA LYS A 393 9.96 18.69 7.79
C LYS A 393 8.88 18.86 8.86
N LEU A 394 7.87 17.99 8.90
CA LEU A 394 6.85 18.02 9.97
C LEU A 394 7.38 17.48 11.30
N GLY A 395 8.45 16.67 11.29
CA GLY A 395 9.11 16.10 12.48
C GLY A 395 8.29 15.06 13.28
N ASN A 396 6.98 15.00 13.10
CA ASN A 396 6.07 14.13 13.85
C ASN A 396 5.73 12.80 13.13
N ALA A 397 6.27 12.56 11.93
CA ALA A 397 5.88 11.44 11.08
C ALA A 397 7.08 10.56 10.67
N LYS A 398 6.85 9.24 10.59
CA LYS A 398 7.77 8.24 10.01
C LYS A 398 7.06 7.43 8.93
N ILE A 399 7.82 6.84 8.02
CA ILE A 399 7.33 6.04 6.88
C ILE A 399 7.93 4.64 6.98
N VAL A 400 7.11 3.61 6.80
CA VAL A 400 7.51 2.21 6.76
C VAL A 400 7.04 1.63 5.43
N THR A 401 7.96 1.08 4.65
CA THR A 401 7.69 0.63 3.28
C THR A 401 8.55 -0.57 2.88
N CYS A 402 8.26 -1.15 1.72
CA CYS A 402 8.90 -2.32 1.15
C CYS A 402 9.26 -2.09 -0.32
N THR A 403 10.17 -2.91 -0.86
CA THR A 403 10.39 -2.97 -2.32
C THR A 403 9.38 -3.93 -2.96
N ASN A 404 9.58 -5.25 -2.90
CA ASN A 404 8.62 -6.24 -3.40
C ASN A 404 8.91 -7.64 -2.81
N ASN A 405 8.17 -8.65 -3.28
CA ASN A 405 8.41 -10.07 -2.99
C ASN A 405 9.51 -10.71 -3.88
N ASP A 406 10.51 -9.94 -4.33
CA ASP A 406 11.71 -10.47 -5.00
C ASP A 406 12.86 -10.59 -3.97
N LYS A 407 13.61 -11.68 -4.05
CA LYS A 407 14.87 -11.87 -3.33
C LYS A 407 15.89 -10.81 -3.68
N ASN A 408 16.03 -10.52 -4.97
CA ASN A 408 17.04 -9.64 -5.54
C ASN A 408 16.52 -8.22 -5.79
N ALA A 409 15.38 -7.85 -5.17
CA ALA A 409 14.64 -6.60 -5.33
C ALA A 409 15.55 -5.39 -5.64
N PRO A 410 15.68 -5.00 -6.92
CA PRO A 410 16.74 -4.10 -7.35
C PRO A 410 16.52 -2.64 -6.94
N LYS A 411 17.60 -1.87 -7.01
CA LYS A 411 17.54 -0.40 -7.06
C LYS A 411 16.57 0.01 -8.18
N GLY A 412 15.53 0.80 -7.88
CA GLY A 412 14.56 1.31 -8.84
C GLY A 412 13.11 0.89 -8.62
N ILE A 413 12.81 0.06 -7.63
CA ILE A 413 11.44 -0.20 -7.16
C ILE A 413 11.03 0.91 -6.18
N LEU A 414 9.97 1.63 -6.53
CA LEU A 414 9.40 2.69 -5.71
C LEU A 414 8.31 2.18 -4.78
N PRO A 415 8.10 2.85 -3.63
CA PRO A 415 8.78 4.08 -3.23
C PRO A 415 10.13 3.85 -2.51
N ALA A 416 10.34 2.64 -1.97
CA ALA A 416 11.46 2.31 -1.07
C ALA A 416 12.85 2.70 -1.59
N SER A 417 13.17 2.48 -2.87
CA SER A 417 14.55 2.72 -3.36
C SER A 417 14.97 4.19 -3.35
N GLU A 418 14.02 5.12 -3.38
CA GLU A 418 14.28 6.57 -3.32
C GLU A 418 14.01 7.14 -1.93
N MET A 419 13.00 6.61 -1.22
CA MET A 419 12.70 7.02 0.16
C MET A 419 13.84 6.71 1.13
N ILE A 420 14.66 5.67 0.87
CA ILE A 420 15.79 5.31 1.75
C ILE A 420 16.90 6.38 1.88
N GLY A 421 16.83 7.46 1.10
CA GLY A 421 17.68 8.65 1.29
C GLY A 421 17.40 9.41 2.60
N TYR A 422 16.29 9.11 3.28
CA TYR A 422 15.83 9.77 4.51
C TYR A 422 15.87 8.80 5.72
N PRO A 423 17.05 8.33 6.17
CA PRO A 423 17.17 7.21 7.12
C PRO A 423 16.63 7.48 8.53
N LYS A 424 16.36 8.74 8.89
CA LYS A 424 15.69 9.13 10.15
C LYS A 424 14.17 9.11 10.07
N THR A 425 13.63 9.00 8.86
CA THR A 425 12.21 9.16 8.55
C THR A 425 11.64 7.90 7.92
N VAL A 426 12.44 7.16 7.15
CA VAL A 426 12.02 6.01 6.35
C VAL A 426 12.67 4.73 6.85
N VAL A 427 11.84 3.72 7.11
CA VAL A 427 12.23 2.33 7.34
C VAL A 427 11.84 1.51 6.12
N VAL A 428 12.82 0.89 5.46
CA VAL A 428 12.56 -0.16 4.46
C VAL A 428 12.64 -1.51 5.15
N VAL A 429 11.59 -2.32 5.01
CA VAL A 429 11.38 -3.59 5.72
C VAL A 429 11.52 -4.76 4.77
N GLY A 430 12.36 -5.72 5.13
CA GLY A 430 12.48 -7.02 4.48
C GLY A 430 11.67 -8.12 5.18
N SER A 431 11.67 -9.31 4.59
CA SER A 431 10.89 -10.46 5.08
C SER A 431 11.76 -11.61 5.52
N THR A 432 11.40 -12.27 6.63
CA THR A 432 11.89 -13.62 6.97
C THR A 432 10.79 -14.68 6.86
N GLY A 433 11.21 -15.93 6.68
CA GLY A 433 10.37 -17.08 6.98
C GLY A 433 10.34 -17.36 8.49
N LEU A 434 9.59 -18.39 8.89
CA LEU A 434 9.60 -18.92 10.25
C LEU A 434 10.93 -19.64 10.61
N ASP A 435 11.81 -19.89 9.63
CA ASP A 435 13.17 -20.39 9.87
C ASP A 435 14.22 -19.29 10.12
N ASP A 436 13.74 -18.06 10.33
CA ASP A 436 14.51 -16.82 10.57
C ASP A 436 15.47 -16.40 9.46
N LYS A 437 15.38 -17.03 8.29
CA LYS A 437 16.12 -16.63 7.08
C LYS A 437 15.33 -15.60 6.30
N SER A 438 16.03 -14.64 5.70
CA SER A 438 15.45 -13.70 4.75
C SER A 438 14.87 -14.45 3.54
N ILE A 439 13.64 -14.13 3.16
CA ILE A 439 12.95 -14.70 2.00
C ILE A 439 12.73 -13.68 0.87
N TYR A 440 12.65 -12.39 1.20
CA TYR A 440 12.54 -11.27 0.26
C TYR A 440 13.46 -10.12 0.67
N GLN A 441 13.84 -9.29 -0.30
CA GLN A 441 14.68 -8.10 -0.14
C GLN A 441 16.07 -8.35 0.49
N TYR A 442 16.97 -9.00 -0.25
CA TYR A 442 18.38 -9.18 0.13
C TYR A 442 19.22 -7.92 -0.14
N TRP A 443 18.62 -6.74 -0.01
CA TRP A 443 19.27 -5.47 -0.29
C TRP A 443 20.07 -5.00 0.94
N ASP A 444 21.36 -4.73 0.76
CA ASP A 444 22.33 -4.31 1.78
C ASP A 444 21.92 -3.08 2.63
N LYS A 445 20.93 -2.30 2.18
CA LYS A 445 20.38 -1.17 2.93
C LYS A 445 19.17 -1.51 3.80
N VAL A 446 18.58 -2.70 3.70
CA VAL A 446 17.48 -3.14 4.55
C VAL A 446 18.05 -3.49 5.93
N ARG A 447 17.74 -2.65 6.91
CA ARG A 447 18.29 -2.75 8.28
C ARG A 447 17.39 -3.51 9.26
N VAL A 448 16.16 -3.85 8.85
CA VAL A 448 15.20 -4.57 9.69
C VAL A 448 14.30 -5.46 8.84
N TYR A 449 13.96 -6.61 9.41
CA TYR A 449 13.09 -7.60 8.81
C TYR A 449 11.98 -7.98 9.80
N ALA A 450 10.89 -8.56 9.32
CA ALA A 450 9.91 -9.25 10.17
C ALA A 450 9.45 -10.55 9.49
N PRO A 451 8.92 -11.52 10.24
CA PRO A 451 8.31 -12.71 9.66
C PRO A 451 7.18 -12.29 8.70
N SER A 452 7.15 -12.91 7.53
CA SER A 452 6.19 -12.57 6.48
C SER A 452 5.81 -13.76 5.60
N SER A 453 6.14 -14.98 6.00
CA SER A 453 5.65 -16.20 5.37
C SER A 453 4.94 -17.08 6.38
N ASN A 454 3.83 -17.66 5.94
CA ASN A 454 2.87 -18.38 6.77
C ASN A 454 2.41 -17.55 7.99
N VAL A 455 2.28 -16.23 7.81
CA VAL A 455 1.82 -15.32 8.88
C VAL A 455 0.31 -15.21 8.85
N MET A 456 -0.32 -15.24 10.02
CA MET A 456 -1.77 -15.15 10.11
C MET A 456 -2.23 -13.70 9.86
N VAL A 457 -3.24 -13.55 9.01
CA VAL A 457 -3.89 -12.27 8.65
C VAL A 457 -5.40 -12.41 8.63
N ALA A 458 -6.12 -11.31 8.88
CA ALA A 458 -7.56 -11.26 8.65
C ALA A 458 -7.87 -11.31 7.14
N THR A 459 -8.64 -12.30 6.71
CA THR A 459 -9.21 -12.33 5.35
C THR A 459 -10.59 -11.64 5.34
N TYR A 460 -11.16 -11.40 4.16
CA TYR A 460 -12.61 -11.25 4.07
C TYR A 460 -13.29 -12.59 4.36
N ASP A 461 -14.35 -12.56 5.18
CA ASP A 461 -15.38 -13.60 5.20
C ASP A 461 -16.78 -12.96 5.11
N ILE A 462 -17.63 -13.56 4.27
CA ILE A 462 -19.00 -13.11 3.95
C ILE A 462 -19.92 -13.33 5.16
N ASP A 463 -19.65 -14.34 5.99
CA ASP A 463 -20.47 -14.67 7.16
C ASP A 463 -20.06 -13.93 8.45
N GLY A 464 -19.03 -13.08 8.39
CA GLY A 464 -18.48 -12.38 9.55
C GLY A 464 -17.74 -13.30 10.54
N SER A 465 -17.23 -14.45 10.10
CA SER A 465 -16.34 -15.29 10.91
C SER A 465 -15.05 -14.55 11.30
N PRO A 466 -14.35 -14.99 12.35
CA PRO A 466 -13.02 -14.48 12.68
C PRO A 466 -11.94 -15.21 11.87
N THR A 467 -12.21 -15.67 10.63
CA THR A 467 -11.25 -16.47 9.87
C THR A 467 -9.96 -15.70 9.66
N LEU A 468 -8.88 -16.28 10.18
CA LEU A 468 -7.51 -15.87 9.94
C LEU A 468 -6.89 -16.90 9.00
N LEU A 469 -6.22 -16.44 7.94
CA LEU A 469 -5.52 -17.31 6.99
C LEU A 469 -4.01 -17.06 7.05
N PRO A 470 -3.18 -18.10 6.84
CA PRO A 470 -1.75 -17.92 6.63
C PRO A 470 -1.52 -17.32 5.25
N GLU A 471 -0.67 -16.29 5.18
CA GLU A 471 -0.31 -15.61 3.93
C GLU A 471 1.19 -15.32 3.84
N ASP A 472 1.66 -15.10 2.61
CA ASP A 472 3.06 -14.81 2.27
C ASP A 472 3.18 -13.42 1.62
N GLY A 473 3.98 -12.51 2.19
CA GLY A 473 4.28 -11.23 1.56
C GLY A 473 4.92 -10.18 2.46
N VAL A 474 5.84 -9.38 1.90
CA VAL A 474 6.56 -8.33 2.65
C VAL A 474 5.66 -7.20 3.14
N SER A 475 4.47 -7.05 2.55
CA SER A 475 3.38 -6.21 3.04
C SER A 475 3.05 -6.48 4.51
N PHE A 476 3.05 -7.74 4.93
CA PHE A 476 2.69 -8.14 6.30
C PHE A 476 3.81 -7.85 7.30
N ALA A 477 5.07 -7.97 6.88
CA ALA A 477 6.23 -7.49 7.64
C ALA A 477 6.19 -5.96 7.81
N THR A 478 5.87 -5.25 6.73
CA THR A 478 5.74 -3.77 6.70
C THR A 478 4.64 -3.31 7.65
N GLY A 479 3.46 -3.95 7.63
CA GLY A 479 2.38 -3.73 8.60
C GLY A 479 2.81 -3.97 10.05
N THR A 480 3.40 -5.12 10.32
CA THR A 480 3.89 -5.50 11.67
C THR A 480 4.90 -4.47 12.21
N VAL A 481 5.88 -4.04 11.41
CA VAL A 481 6.87 -3.01 11.80
C VAL A 481 6.24 -1.63 11.97
N SER A 482 5.19 -1.30 11.22
CA SER A 482 4.47 -0.03 11.34
C SER A 482 3.80 0.10 12.71
N GLY A 483 3.11 -0.95 13.16
CA GLY A 483 2.55 -0.97 14.51
C GLY A 483 3.62 -1.02 15.60
N MET A 484 4.80 -1.63 15.37
CA MET A 484 5.89 -1.57 16.36
C MET A 484 6.42 -0.15 16.57
N LEU A 485 6.63 0.62 15.50
CA LEU A 485 7.03 2.04 15.63
C LEU A 485 5.96 2.86 16.37
N ALA A 486 4.68 2.64 16.07
CA ALA A 486 3.55 3.26 16.76
C ALA A 486 3.55 2.92 18.26
N THR A 487 3.83 1.67 18.61
CA THR A 487 3.91 1.19 19.99
C THR A 487 5.11 1.78 20.74
N PHE A 488 6.31 1.83 20.15
CA PHE A 488 7.47 2.48 20.77
C PHE A 488 7.25 3.96 21.11
N VAL A 489 6.60 4.73 20.22
CA VAL A 489 6.32 6.15 20.51
C VAL A 489 5.20 6.33 21.54
N SER A 490 4.27 5.37 21.66
CA SER A 490 3.30 5.33 22.77
C SER A 490 3.94 4.99 24.12
N GLU A 491 5.01 4.19 24.15
CA GLU A 491 5.81 3.90 25.34
C GLU A 491 6.69 5.08 25.80
N GLY A 492 6.80 6.11 24.96
CA GLY A 492 7.57 7.33 25.23
C GLY A 492 8.95 7.38 24.59
N VAL A 493 9.28 6.49 23.64
CA VAL A 493 10.45 6.68 22.77
C VAL A 493 10.24 7.96 21.94
N PRO A 494 11.18 8.92 21.93
CA PRO A 494 11.04 10.11 21.10
C PRO A 494 10.89 9.75 19.62
N ILE A 495 9.98 10.42 18.93
CA ILE A 495 9.67 10.15 17.52
C ILE A 495 10.92 10.16 16.62
N ASP A 496 11.87 11.06 16.87
CA ASP A 496 13.14 11.15 16.14
C ASP A 496 14.11 10.00 16.40
N ASP A 497 14.01 9.35 17.56
CA ASP A 497 14.84 8.20 17.94
C ASP A 497 14.18 6.85 17.58
N ALA A 498 12.87 6.83 17.31
CA ALA A 498 12.09 5.60 17.14
C ALA A 498 12.64 4.64 16.06
N VAL A 499 13.20 5.18 14.96
CA VAL A 499 13.80 4.39 13.88
C VAL A 499 15.11 3.73 14.32
N GLU A 500 16.01 4.47 14.97
CA GLU A 500 17.25 3.90 15.48
C GLU A 500 17.01 3.01 16.72
N HIS A 501 15.95 3.26 17.49
CA HIS A 501 15.49 2.38 18.56
C HIS A 501 15.06 1.00 18.01
N LEU A 502 14.22 0.98 16.97
CA LEU A 502 13.86 -0.24 16.24
C LEU A 502 15.11 -0.99 15.74
N TYR A 503 16.05 -0.29 15.10
CA TYR A 503 17.28 -0.90 14.59
C TYR A 503 18.24 -1.39 15.68
N LYS A 504 18.22 -0.78 16.87
CA LYS A 504 19.03 -1.20 18.02
C LYS A 504 18.48 -2.47 18.67
N LEU A 505 17.15 -2.64 18.71
CA LEU A 505 16.49 -3.84 19.24
C LEU A 505 16.52 -5.01 18.24
N ALA A 506 16.44 -4.71 16.94
CA ALA A 506 16.47 -5.71 15.88
C ALA A 506 17.76 -6.54 15.94
N HIS A 507 17.62 -7.87 15.87
CA HIS A 507 18.76 -8.78 16.01
C HIS A 507 18.55 -10.10 15.24
N SER A 508 19.65 -10.75 14.89
CA SER A 508 19.62 -12.04 14.20
C SER A 508 19.23 -13.17 15.17
N ARG A 509 18.28 -14.02 14.77
CA ARG A 509 17.87 -15.25 15.51
C ARG A 509 18.71 -16.48 15.13
N LYS A 510 19.83 -16.29 14.41
CA LYS A 510 20.71 -17.38 13.96
C LYS A 510 21.10 -18.32 15.11
N PRO A 511 20.85 -19.64 15.00
CA PRO A 511 21.21 -20.58 16.06
C PRO A 511 22.74 -20.61 16.33
N PRO A 512 23.18 -20.85 17.57
CA PRO A 512 24.58 -21.03 17.89
C PRO A 512 25.25 -22.07 17.00
N ASN A 513 26.50 -21.79 16.59
CA ASN A 513 27.32 -22.64 15.71
C ASN A 513 26.84 -22.79 14.26
N VAL A 514 25.70 -22.23 13.86
CA VAL A 514 25.30 -22.19 12.45
C VAL A 514 26.16 -21.17 11.69
N LYS A 515 26.90 -21.66 10.69
CA LYS A 515 27.59 -20.81 9.72
C LYS A 515 26.56 -20.20 8.79
N ASP A 516 26.70 -18.90 8.54
CA ASP A 516 25.88 -18.16 7.59
C ASP A 516 26.81 -17.34 6.69
N PRO A 517 27.44 -17.99 5.68
CA PRO A 517 28.38 -17.34 4.78
C PRO A 517 27.68 -16.45 3.74
N GLU A 518 26.36 -16.64 3.54
CA GLU A 518 25.55 -15.92 2.57
C GLU A 518 24.77 -14.74 3.19
N GLY A 519 24.69 -14.67 4.52
CA GLY A 519 24.06 -13.57 5.25
C GLY A 519 22.54 -13.66 5.34
N HIS A 520 21.99 -14.88 5.27
CA HIS A 520 20.53 -15.11 5.26
C HIS A 520 19.85 -14.80 6.60
N TYR A 521 20.55 -14.90 7.74
CA TYR A 521 19.93 -14.67 9.04
C TYR A 521 19.88 -13.18 9.39
N ALA A 522 18.85 -12.54 8.87
CA ALA A 522 18.63 -11.11 8.92
C ALA A 522 18.28 -10.58 10.34
N PRO A 523 18.47 -9.27 10.60
CA PRO A 523 18.03 -8.64 11.85
C PRO A 523 16.50 -8.51 11.89
N ILE A 524 15.84 -9.46 12.54
CA ILE A 524 14.38 -9.43 12.77
C ILE A 524 14.09 -8.36 13.83
N ALA A 525 13.01 -7.59 13.67
CA ALA A 525 12.58 -6.62 14.67
C ALA A 525 12.26 -7.30 16.01
N PHE A 526 12.40 -6.58 17.11
CA PHE A 526 12.12 -7.05 18.46
C PHE A 526 11.40 -5.93 19.22
N ASN A 527 10.36 -6.26 19.96
CA ASN A 527 9.49 -5.29 20.63
C ASN A 527 10.03 -4.78 21.98
N GLY A 528 11.23 -5.18 22.39
CA GLY A 528 11.89 -4.63 23.58
C GLY A 528 11.28 -5.09 24.90
N VAL A 529 10.57 -6.22 24.93
CA VAL A 529 10.16 -6.91 26.16
C VAL A 529 11.20 -7.98 26.49
N GLU A 530 12.10 -7.70 27.43
CA GLU A 530 13.17 -8.62 27.81
C GLU A 530 12.66 -9.75 28.73
N GLU A 531 13.40 -10.87 28.79
CA GLU A 531 13.04 -12.07 29.59
C GLU A 531 12.76 -11.75 31.07
N ILE A 532 13.53 -10.82 31.65
CA ILE A 532 13.40 -10.38 33.05
C ILE A 532 12.10 -9.60 33.33
N GLU A 533 11.37 -9.21 32.28
CA GLU A 533 10.11 -8.46 32.36
C GLU A 533 8.89 -9.35 32.12
N TRP A 534 9.09 -10.63 31.81
CA TRP A 534 8.01 -11.61 31.71
C TRP A 534 7.40 -11.86 33.09
N PRO A 535 6.06 -11.92 33.22
CA PRO A 535 5.42 -12.22 34.49
C PRO A 535 5.75 -13.65 34.94
N LEU A 536 6.07 -13.80 36.24
CA LEU A 536 6.43 -15.08 36.85
C LEU A 536 5.29 -16.11 36.80
N THR A 537 4.05 -15.63 36.75
CA THR A 537 2.81 -16.39 36.83
C THR A 537 1.87 -15.90 35.73
N VAL A 538 1.73 -16.72 34.68
CA VAL A 538 0.83 -16.45 33.55
C VAL A 538 -0.63 -16.32 34.01
N GLY A 539 -1.03 -17.11 35.01
CA GLY A 539 -2.40 -17.16 35.52
C GLY A 539 -2.85 -16.00 36.42
N ASP A 540 -1.97 -15.06 36.78
CA ASP A 540 -2.35 -13.92 37.65
C ASP A 540 -2.97 -12.75 36.88
N GLN A 541 -3.15 -12.85 35.56
CA GLN A 541 -3.88 -11.88 34.74
C GLN A 541 -5.40 -12.10 34.80
N GLU A 542 -5.98 -12.01 36.01
CA GLU A 542 -7.43 -12.08 36.23
C GLU A 542 -8.17 -11.04 35.37
N GLY A 543 -8.95 -11.52 34.39
CA GLY A 543 -9.82 -10.69 33.55
C GLY A 543 -9.52 -10.68 32.05
N LEU A 544 -8.49 -11.40 31.58
CA LEU A 544 -8.44 -11.82 30.18
C LEU A 544 -9.35 -13.04 30.02
N GLU A 545 -10.45 -12.89 29.28
CA GLU A 545 -11.35 -14.00 28.95
C GLU A 545 -10.57 -15.08 28.20
N GLU A 546 -10.70 -16.36 28.61
CA GLU A 546 -10.12 -17.50 27.89
C GLU A 546 -10.65 -17.53 26.44
N TYR A 547 -9.86 -17.04 25.50
CA TYR A 547 -10.16 -17.13 24.07
C TYR A 547 -9.83 -18.54 23.55
N ILE A 548 -10.59 -19.52 24.04
CA ILE A 548 -10.55 -20.89 23.54
C ILE A 548 -10.92 -20.85 22.05
N LEU A 549 -9.95 -21.17 21.20
CA LEU A 549 -10.17 -21.40 19.78
C LEU A 549 -11.19 -22.55 19.61
N PRO A 550 -12.27 -22.35 18.81
CA PRO A 550 -13.29 -23.37 18.60
C PRO A 550 -12.84 -24.56 17.73
#